data_AF-A0A0G0SB43-F1
#
_entry.id   AF-A0A0G0SB43-F1
#
_cell.length_a   1.000
_cell.length_b   1.000
_cell.length_c   1.000
_cell.angle_alpha   90.00
_cell.angle_beta   90.00
_cell.angle_gamma   90.00
#
_symmetry.space_group_name_H-M   'P 1'
#
loop_
_entity.id
_entity.type
_entity.pdbx_description
1 polymer ?
#
loop_
_entity_poly.entity_id
_entity_poly.type
_entity_poly.pdbx_seq_one_letter_code
_entity_poly.pdbx_strand_id
1 'polypeptide(L)'
;MDRKKLLKRLIYLIFFILIVNFLANKFYWYSAIWWFDMPMHFWGGFWLGLAYFYVFPSKIFNLRSIVLLLLFVLCIGIGWEVFEIAVNDILTRNPFDYLDTFSDIFFDLAGGAGSVLYFFKRIMLQSKNTNGKNS
;
A
#
# COMPACT_ATOMS: atom_id res chain seq x y z
N MET A 1 -18.08 4.45 3.73
CA MET A 1 -17.17 5.30 4.55
C MET A 1 -17.27 6.73 4.03
N ASP A 2 -17.25 7.72 4.92
CA ASP A 2 -17.19 9.13 4.52
C ASP A 2 -15.91 9.39 3.71
N ARG A 3 -16.08 9.86 2.47
CA ARG A 3 -14.99 10.13 1.53
C ARG A 3 -13.99 11.14 2.10
N LYS A 4 -14.43 12.10 2.92
CA LYS A 4 -13.55 13.06 3.61
C LYS A 4 -12.68 12.37 4.66
N LYS A 5 -13.21 11.38 5.38
CA LYS A 5 -12.45 10.59 6.36
C LYS A 5 -11.42 9.69 5.69
N LEU A 6 -11.75 9.11 4.54
CA LEU A 6 -10.80 8.33 3.73
C LEU A 6 -9.68 9.21 3.20
N LEU A 7 -10.01 10.38 2.64
CA LEU A 7 -9.02 11.33 2.14
C LEU A 7 -8.03 11.75 3.24
N LYS A 8 -8.52 12.09 4.44
CA LYS A 8 -7.64 12.41 5.58
C LYS A 8 -6.68 11.26 5.91
N ARG A 9 -7.13 10.01 5.83
CA ARG A 9 -6.28 8.83 6.06
C ARG A 9 -5.21 8.67 4.98
N LEU A 10 -5.59 8.85 3.72
CA LEU A 10 -4.63 8.85 2.60
C LEU A 10 -3.55 9.91 2.77
N ILE A 11 -3.96 11.13 3.16
CA ILE A 11 -3.05 12.25 3.41
C ILE A 11 -2.12 11.91 4.58
N TYR A 12 -2.64 11.51 5.74
CA TYR A 12 -1.78 11.18 6.88
C TYR A 12 -0.83 10.02 6.59
N LEU A 13 -1.29 9.02 5.85
CA LEU A 13 -0.47 7.87 5.51
C LEU A 13 0.64 8.24 4.51
N ILE A 14 0.38 9.04 3.48
CA ILE A 14 1.44 9.45 2.55
C ILE A 14 2.47 10.36 3.23
N PHE A 15 2.04 11.25 4.13
CA PHE A 15 2.96 12.05 4.92
C PHE A 15 3.80 11.19 5.88
N PHE A 16 3.20 10.18 6.50
CA PHE A 16 3.92 9.21 7.33
C PHE A 16 4.98 8.47 6.51
N ILE A 17 4.61 7.90 5.36
CA ILE A 17 5.54 7.19 4.46
C ILE A 17 6.67 8.14 4.03
N LEU A 18 6.36 9.37 3.65
CA LEU A 18 7.36 10.37 3.23
C LEU A 18 8.34 10.71 4.35
N ILE A 19 7.83 10.95 5.58
CA ILE A 19 8.69 11.26 6.74
C ILE A 19 9.60 10.07 7.05
N VAL A 20 9.05 8.85 7.08
CA VAL A 20 9.82 7.64 7.36
C VAL A 20 10.87 7.41 6.29
N ASN A 21 10.53 7.54 5.00
CA ASN A 21 11.48 7.44 3.89
C ASN A 21 12.61 8.48 3.99
N PHE A 22 12.27 9.73 4.31
CA PHE A 22 13.26 10.79 4.50
C PHE A 22 14.23 10.48 5.65
N LEU A 23 13.70 10.02 6.79
CA LEU A 23 14.53 9.60 7.93
C LEU A 23 15.38 8.38 7.56
N ALA A 24 14.82 7.41 6.85
CA ALA A 24 15.51 6.21 6.41
C ALA A 24 16.71 6.54 5.51
N ASN A 25 16.54 7.46 4.56
CA ASN A 25 17.64 7.96 3.73
C ASN A 25 18.68 8.74 4.55
N LYS A 26 18.22 9.65 5.43
CA LYS A 26 19.12 10.49 6.25
C LYS A 26 19.98 9.68 7.22
N PHE A 27 19.43 8.60 7.77
CA PHE A 27 20.08 7.73 8.76
C PHE A 27 20.56 6.40 8.17
N TYR A 28 20.54 6.25 6.85
CA TYR A 28 20.98 5.04 6.13
C TYR A 28 20.29 3.75 6.57
N TRP A 29 19.02 3.81 6.96
CA TRP A 29 18.27 2.63 7.42
C TRP A 29 18.13 1.58 6.32
N TYR A 30 18.00 1.98 5.05
CA TYR A 30 17.98 1.06 3.91
C TYR A 30 19.27 0.23 3.82
N SER A 31 20.42 0.80 4.19
CA SER A 31 21.70 0.07 4.18
C SER A 31 21.97 -0.65 5.50
N ALA A 32 21.50 -0.11 6.63
CA ALA A 32 21.75 -0.66 7.96
C ALA A 32 20.79 -1.80 8.35
N ILE A 33 19.59 -1.80 7.79
CA ILE A 33 18.50 -2.71 8.14
C ILE A 33 17.97 -3.33 6.84
N TRP A 34 18.50 -4.52 6.52
CA TRP A 34 18.23 -5.22 5.25
C TRP A 34 16.75 -5.52 4.97
N TRP A 35 15.89 -5.61 5.99
CA TRP A 35 14.46 -5.86 5.81
C TRP A 35 13.62 -4.59 5.81
N PHE A 36 14.22 -3.39 5.95
CA PHE A 36 13.47 -2.14 6.14
C PHE A 36 12.64 -1.74 4.92
N ASP A 37 13.05 -2.16 3.72
CA ASP A 37 12.31 -1.85 2.50
C ASP A 37 10.95 -2.55 2.46
N MET A 38 10.90 -3.81 2.94
CA MET A 38 9.68 -4.61 2.98
C MET A 38 8.49 -3.90 3.70
N PRO A 39 8.63 -3.33 4.92
CA PRO A 39 7.61 -2.47 5.52
C PRO A 39 7.23 -1.26 4.66
N MET A 40 8.19 -0.63 3.97
CA MET A 40 7.92 0.54 3.14
C MET A 40 7.04 0.17 1.94
N HIS A 41 7.34 -0.93 1.25
CA HIS A 41 6.49 -1.52 0.22
C HIS A 41 5.11 -1.89 0.76
N PHE A 42 5.04 -2.55 1.92
CA PHE A 42 3.75 -2.85 2.55
C PHE A 42 2.89 -1.61 2.76
N TRP A 43 3.47 -0.53 3.29
CA TRP A 43 2.73 0.73 3.49
C TRP A 43 2.38 1.43 2.17
N GLY A 44 3.26 1.33 1.17
CA GLY A 44 3.01 1.79 -0.21
C GLY A 44 1.83 1.07 -0.84
N GLY A 45 1.86 -0.25 -0.90
CA GLY A 45 0.76 -1.08 -1.39
C GLY A 45 -0.55 -0.88 -0.61
N PHE A 46 -0.48 -0.73 0.71
CA PHE A 46 -1.66 -0.41 1.53
C PHE A 46 -2.24 0.96 1.18
N TRP A 47 -1.40 1.97 0.98
CA TRP A 47 -1.81 3.30 0.54
C TRP A 47 -2.47 3.26 -0.85
N LEU A 48 -1.86 2.54 -1.81
CA LEU A 48 -2.41 2.35 -3.16
C LEU A 48 -3.78 1.66 -3.13
N GLY A 49 -3.94 0.63 -2.30
CA GLY A 49 -5.23 -0.04 -2.12
C GLY A 49 -6.30 0.89 -1.55
N LEU A 50 -5.97 1.73 -0.57
CA LEU A 50 -6.89 2.76 -0.07
C LEU A 50 -7.21 3.83 -1.13
N ALA A 51 -6.22 4.21 -1.95
CA ALA A 51 -6.37 5.18 -3.02
C ALA A 51 -7.30 4.64 -4.11
N TYR A 52 -7.17 3.36 -4.45
CA TYR A 52 -8.07 2.65 -5.36
C TYR A 52 -9.53 2.76 -4.89
N PHE A 53 -9.81 2.48 -3.61
CA PHE A 53 -11.17 2.62 -3.07
C PHE A 53 -11.67 4.06 -3.01
N TYR A 54 -10.77 5.04 -2.97
CA TYR A 54 -11.14 6.46 -3.01
C TYR A 54 -11.53 6.93 -4.42
N VAL A 55 -10.82 6.44 -5.45
CA VAL A 55 -11.04 6.77 -6.86
C VAL A 55 -12.20 5.97 -7.44
N PHE A 56 -12.26 4.67 -7.13
CA PHE A 56 -13.28 3.73 -7.58
C PHE A 56 -14.16 3.28 -6.40
N PRO A 57 -15.07 4.15 -5.93
CA PRO A 57 -15.97 3.80 -4.84
C PRO A 57 -16.96 2.74 -5.32
N SER A 58 -16.62 1.46 -5.14
CA SER A 58 -17.57 0.37 -5.40
C SER A 58 -18.58 0.29 -4.25
N LYS A 59 -19.86 0.30 -4.58
CA LYS A 59 -20.94 0.01 -3.63
C LYS A 59 -20.98 -1.47 -3.24
N ILE A 60 -20.37 -2.36 -4.04
CA ILE A 60 -20.42 -3.80 -3.88
C ILE A 60 -19.00 -4.33 -3.75
N PHE A 61 -18.69 -4.85 -2.57
CA PHE A 61 -17.41 -5.50 -2.32
C PHE A 61 -17.48 -6.94 -2.83
N ASN A 62 -17.07 -7.17 -4.08
CA ASN A 62 -17.07 -8.49 -4.72
C ASN A 62 -15.64 -8.95 -5.06
N LEU A 63 -15.49 -10.25 -5.34
CA LEU A 63 -14.19 -10.84 -5.70
C LEU A 63 -13.54 -10.12 -6.88
N ARG A 64 -14.32 -9.74 -7.89
CA ARG A 64 -13.82 -8.98 -9.05
C ARG A 64 -13.17 -7.66 -8.66
N SER A 65 -13.76 -6.92 -7.72
CA SER A 65 -13.21 -5.65 -7.24
C SER A 65 -11.90 -5.85 -6.47
N ILE A 66 -11.79 -6.94 -5.73
CA ILE A 66 -10.55 -7.31 -5.02
C ILE A 66 -9.45 -7.66 -6.01
N VAL A 67 -9.76 -8.50 -7.02
CA VAL A 67 -8.79 -8.87 -8.06
C VAL A 67 -8.33 -7.63 -8.82
N LEU A 68 -9.24 -6.73 -9.21
CA LEU A 68 -8.86 -5.48 -9.89
C LEU A 68 -7.98 -4.57 -9.03
N LEU A 69 -8.25 -4.48 -7.72
CA LEU A 69 -7.39 -3.74 -6.79
C LEU A 69 -5.99 -4.37 -6.72
N LEU A 70 -5.90 -5.69 -6.56
CA LEU A 70 -4.59 -6.36 -6.47
C LEU A 70 -3.81 -6.26 -7.78
N LEU A 71 -4.48 -6.35 -8.94
CA LEU A 71 -3.86 -6.09 -10.23
C LEU A 71 -3.39 -4.64 -10.35
N PHE A 72 -4.17 -3.67 -9.87
CA PHE A 72 -3.77 -2.27 -9.85
C PHE A 72 -2.52 -2.06 -8.98
N VAL A 73 -2.50 -2.61 -7.77
CA VAL A 73 -1.32 -2.53 -6.88
C VAL A 73 -0.11 -3.21 -7.53
N LEU A 74 -0.30 -4.39 -8.13
CA LEU A 74 0.76 -5.12 -8.83
C LEU A 74 1.36 -4.32 -9.99
N CYS A 75 0.51 -3.71 -10.83
CA CYS A 75 0.99 -2.90 -11.96
C CYS A 75 1.82 -1.70 -11.50
N ILE A 76 1.41 -1.05 -10.40
CA ILE A 76 2.16 0.08 -9.84
C ILE A 76 3.45 -0.40 -9.17
N GLY A 77 3.41 -1.48 -8.39
CA GLY A 77 4.58 -2.08 -7.74
C GLY A 77 5.64 -2.48 -8.76
N ILE A 78 5.28 -3.24 -9.81
CA ILE A 78 6.21 -3.57 -10.91
C ILE A 78 6.76 -2.30 -11.57
N GLY A 79 5.94 -1.27 -11.75
CA GLY A 79 6.40 0.01 -12.29
C GLY A 79 7.42 0.72 -11.39
N TRP A 80 7.26 0.58 -10.07
CA TRP A 80 8.18 1.13 -9.08
C TRP A 80 9.52 0.38 -9.08
N GLU A 81 9.50 -0.95 -9.10
CA GLU A 81 10.70 -1.78 -9.24
C GLU A 81 11.50 -1.42 -10.50
N VAL A 82 10.84 -1.30 -11.64
CA VAL A 82 11.50 -0.90 -12.89
C VAL A 82 12.13 0.50 -12.77
N PHE A 83 11.46 1.41 -12.06
CA PHE A 83 12.00 2.74 -11.78
C PHE A 83 13.24 2.66 -10.87
N GLU A 84 13.21 1.85 -9.81
CA GLU A 84 14.35 1.68 -8.91
C GLU A 84 15.55 1.05 -9.59
N ILE A 85 15.34 0.03 -10.42
CA ILE A 85 16.41 -0.55 -11.25
C ILE A 85 17.03 0.52 -12.13
N ALA A 86 16.21 1.30 -12.84
CA ALA A 86 16.70 2.35 -13.72
C ALA A 86 17.49 3.43 -12.95
N VAL A 87 17.03 3.81 -11.75
CA VAL A 87 17.68 4.81 -10.92
C VAL A 87 18.98 4.27 -10.30
N ASN A 88 18.98 3.03 -9.80
CA ASN A 88 20.15 2.39 -9.21
C ASN A 88 21.25 2.13 -10.26
N ASP A 89 20.88 1.68 -11.46
CA ASP A 89 21.82 1.50 -12.56
C ASP A 89 22.50 2.82 -12.95
N ILE A 90 21.76 3.93 -12.95
CA ILE A 90 22.28 5.25 -13.31
C ILE A 90 23.13 5.87 -12.19
N LEU A 91 22.70 5.76 -10.92
CA LEU A 91 23.28 6.50 -9.80
C LEU A 91 24.32 5.71 -9.00
N THR A 92 24.07 4.43 -8.71
CA THR A 92 24.82 3.65 -7.71
C THR A 92 25.60 2.49 -8.32
N ARG A 93 25.27 2.06 -9.55
CA ARG A 93 25.87 0.88 -10.24
C ARG A 93 25.88 -0.38 -9.38
N ASN A 94 24.90 -0.51 -8.48
CA ASN A 94 24.76 -1.69 -7.66
C ASN A 94 24.19 -2.86 -8.48
N PRO A 95 24.64 -4.10 -8.24
CA PRO A 95 24.07 -5.25 -8.90
C PRO A 95 22.60 -5.45 -8.51
N PHE A 96 21.77 -5.78 -9.49
CA PHE A 96 20.35 -6.06 -9.30
C PHE A 96 20.13 -7.26 -8.39
N ASP A 97 19.30 -7.11 -7.35
CA ASP A 97 18.91 -8.19 -6.44
C ASP A 97 17.47 -8.67 -6.74
N TYR A 98 17.38 -9.81 -7.41
CA TYR A 98 16.11 -10.43 -7.77
C TYR A 98 15.27 -10.85 -6.55
N LEU A 99 15.90 -11.14 -5.40
CA LEU A 99 15.18 -11.56 -4.20
C LEU A 99 14.53 -10.38 -3.47
N ASP A 100 15.15 -9.21 -3.57
CA ASP A 100 14.63 -7.95 -3.03
C ASP A 100 13.35 -7.57 -3.76
N THR A 101 13.43 -7.40 -5.10
CA THR A 101 12.28 -7.10 -5.96
C THR A 101 11.11 -8.07 -5.80
N PHE A 102 11.37 -9.37 -5.64
CA PHE A 102 10.29 -10.33 -5.41
C PHE A 102 9.62 -10.13 -4.05
N SER A 103 10.41 -9.86 -3.02
CA SER A 103 9.91 -9.55 -1.68
C SER A 103 9.09 -8.26 -1.71
N ASP A 104 9.57 -7.24 -2.39
CA ASP A 104 8.93 -5.93 -2.49
C ASP A 104 7.57 -6.00 -3.18
N ILE A 105 7.48 -6.68 -4.32
CA ILE A 105 6.20 -6.97 -4.99
C ILE A 105 5.26 -7.76 -4.08
N PHE A 106 5.78 -8.73 -3.33
CA PHE A 106 4.97 -9.50 -2.36
C PHE A 106 4.43 -8.60 -1.25
N PHE A 107 5.25 -7.71 -0.69
CA PHE A 107 4.83 -6.81 0.37
C PHE A 107 3.88 -5.72 -0.13
N ASP A 108 4.05 -5.21 -1.36
CA ASP A 108 3.07 -4.34 -2.00
C ASP A 108 1.69 -5.01 -2.10
N LEU A 109 1.66 -6.25 -2.60
CA LEU A 109 0.42 -7.04 -2.69
C LEU A 109 -0.18 -7.31 -1.29
N ALA A 110 0.65 -7.62 -0.30
CA ALA A 110 0.22 -7.84 1.08
C ALA A 110 -0.39 -6.55 1.68
N GLY A 111 0.21 -5.40 1.39
CA GLY A 111 -0.33 -4.08 1.73
C GLY A 111 -1.69 -3.83 1.08
N GLY A 112 -1.80 -4.10 -0.23
CA GLY A 112 -3.05 -4.03 -0.98
C GLY A 112 -4.15 -4.91 -0.38
N ALA A 113 -3.83 -6.17 -0.03
CA ALA A 113 -4.73 -7.08 0.67
C ALA A 113 -5.10 -6.59 2.08
N GLY A 114 -4.16 -5.96 2.79
CA GLY A 114 -4.42 -5.30 4.07
C GLY A 114 -5.48 -4.20 3.94
N SER A 115 -5.46 -3.43 2.85
CA SER A 115 -6.46 -2.38 2.59
C SER A 115 -7.87 -2.97 2.38
N VAL A 116 -7.94 -4.14 1.75
CA VAL A 116 -9.17 -4.91 1.56
C VAL A 116 -9.74 -5.36 2.90
N LEU A 117 -8.92 -5.96 3.76
CA LEU A 117 -9.31 -6.38 5.11
C LEU A 117 -9.78 -5.19 5.97
N TYR A 118 -9.08 -4.06 5.88
CA TYR A 118 -9.46 -2.83 6.55
C TYR A 118 -10.87 -2.37 6.15
N PHE A 119 -11.17 -2.40 4.85
CA PHE A 119 -12.49 -2.04 4.33
C PHE A 119 -13.58 -3.05 4.72
N PHE A 120 -13.30 -4.36 4.65
CA PHE A 120 -14.24 -5.39 5.08
C PHE A 120 -14.66 -5.22 6.54
N LYS A 121 -13.69 -5.05 7.45
CA LYS A 121 -13.96 -4.84 8.88
C LYS A 121 -14.85 -3.60 9.10
N ARG A 122 -14.63 -2.54 8.33
CA ARG A 122 -15.44 -1.30 8.40
C ARG A 122 -16.86 -1.48 7.92
N ILE A 123 -17.09 -2.28 6.89
CA ILE A 123 -18.43 -2.59 6.37
C ILE A 123 -19.19 -3.41 7.42
N MET A 124 -18.55 -4.47 7.96
CA MET A 124 -19.15 -5.33 8.98
C MET A 124 -19.51 -4.56 10.26
N LEU A 125 -18.64 -3.68 10.75
CA LEU A 125 -18.90 -2.86 11.94
C LEU A 125 -20.07 -1.88 11.75
N GLN A 126 -20.24 -1.32 10.55
CA GLN A 126 -21.40 -0.45 10.25
C GLN A 126 -22.71 -1.23 10.26
N SER A 127 -22.74 -2.44 9.68
CA SER A 127 -23.92 -3.31 9.68
C SER A 127 -24.34 -3.74 11.10
N LYS A 128 -23.39 -4.03 11.99
CA LYS A 128 -23.69 -4.39 13.39
C LYS A 128 -24.29 -3.21 14.17
N ASN A 129 -23.77 -2.00 13.97
CA ASN A 129 -24.28 -0.79 14.63
C ASN A 129 -25.68 -0.36 14.16
N THR A 130 -26.06 -0.65 12.91
CA THR A 130 -27.43 -0.38 12.44
C THR A 130 -28.44 -1.35 13.05
N ASN A 131 -28.06 -2.63 13.25
CA ASN A 131 -28.98 -3.62 13.83
C ASN A 131 -29.20 -3.43 15.33
N GLY A 132 -28.20 -2.96 16.08
CA GLY A 132 -28.33 -2.70 17.52
C GLY A 132 -29.04 -1.39 17.90
N LYS A 133 -29.43 -0.56 16.91
CA LYS A 133 -30.26 0.65 17.14
C LYS A 133 -31.74 0.43 16.90
N ASN A 134 -32.12 -0.74 16.39
CA ASN A 134 -33.50 -1.11 16.08
C ASN A 134 -34.06 -2.17 17.08
N SER A 135 -33.40 -2.37 18.22
CA SER A 135 -33.81 -3.30 19.30
C SER A 135 -34.08 -2.54 20.59
#